data_AF-A0A7U8ESM8-F1
#
_entry.id   AF-A0A7U8ESM8-F1
#
_cell.length_a   1.000
_cell.length_b   1.000
_cell.length_c   1.000
_cell.angle_alpha   90.00
_cell.angle_beta   90.00
_cell.angle_gamma   90.00
#
_symmetry.space_group_name_H-M   'P 1'
#
loop_
_entity.id
_entity.type
_entity.pdbx_description
1 polymer ?
#
loop_
_entity_poly.entity_id
_entity_poly.type
_entity_poly.pdbx_seq_one_letter_code
_entity_poly.pdbx_strand_id
1 'polypeptide(L)' 'MNQAELDVVIEKHEKWLRDGYGERANLSYADLRGADLSYADLSGADLRGADLS' A
#
# COMPACT_ATOMS: atom_id res chain seq x y z
N MET A 1 -0.95 -1.91 -10.70
CA MET A 1 -2.30 -2.20 -10.16
C MET A 1 -3.18 -0.98 -10.38
N ASN A 2 -4.50 -1.14 -10.41
CA ASN A 2 -5.39 0.03 -10.48
C ASN A 2 -5.65 0.61 -9.07
N GLN A 3 -6.28 1.79 -9.00
CA GLN A 3 -6.54 2.46 -7.72
C GLN A 3 -7.41 1.61 -6.78
N ALA A 4 -8.44 0.92 -7.28
CA ALA A 4 -9.31 0.11 -6.44
C ALA A 4 -8.56 -1.10 -5.83
N GLU A 5 -7.66 -1.72 -6.57
CA GLU A 5 -6.78 -2.79 -6.06
C GLU A 5 -5.83 -2.25 -4.98
N LEU A 6 -5.27 -1.06 -5.21
CA LEU A 6 -4.39 -0.39 -4.27
C LEU A 6 -5.11 0.00 -2.97
N ASP A 7 -6.33 0.52 -3.07
CA ASP A 7 -7.15 0.90 -1.92
C ASP A 7 -7.43 -0.32 -1.02
N VAL A 8 -7.68 -1.50 -1.60
CA VAL A 8 -7.85 -2.75 -0.83
C VAL A 8 -6.57 -3.14 -0.09
N VAL A 9 -5.40 -2.97 -0.72
CA VAL A 9 -4.11 -3.25 -0.07
C VAL A 9 -3.86 -2.27 1.08
N ILE A 10 -4.14 -0.98 0.87
CA ILE A 10 -4.01 0.06 1.89
C ILE A 10 -4.95 -0.23 3.07
N GLU A 11 -6.22 -0.56 2.81
CA GLU A 11 -7.20 -0.88 3.85
C GLU A 11 -6.72 -2.03 4.75
N LYS A 12 -6.20 -3.10 4.16
CA LYS A 12 -5.66 -4.23 4.93
C LYS A 12 -4.43 -3.85 5.74
N HIS A 13 -3.56 -3.01 5.18
CA HIS A 13 -2.33 -2.57 5.84
C HIS A 13 -2.61 -1.61 6.99
N GLU A 14 -3.60 -0.73 6.85
CA GLU A 14 -4.03 0.14 7.94
C GLU A 14 -4.62 -0.64 9.11
N LYS A 15 -5.42 -1.69 8.82
CA LYS A 15 -5.91 -2.58 9.88
C LYS A 15 -4.74 -3.30 10.57
N TRP A 16 -3.72 -3.73 9.79
CA TRP A 16 -2.50 -4.33 10.34
C TRP A 16 -1.76 -3.37 11.28
N LEU A 17 -1.67 -2.08 10.93
CA LEU A 17 -1.05 -1.05 11.76
C LEU A 17 -1.85 -0.75 13.04
N ARG A 18 -3.17 -0.64 12.94
CA ARG A 18 -4.03 -0.20 14.05
C ARG A 18 -4.29 -1.32 15.06
N ASP A 19 -4.70 -2.48 14.58
CA ASP A 19 -5.34 -3.50 15.40
C ASP A 19 -4.57 -4.83 15.40
N GLY A 20 -3.49 -4.93 14.60
CA GLY A 20 -2.78 -6.19 14.36
C GLY A 20 -3.60 -7.22 13.57
N TYR A 21 -4.79 -6.85 13.11
CA TYR A 21 -5.65 -7.65 12.24
C TYR A 21 -5.50 -7.14 10.81
N GLY A 22 -5.09 -7.96 9.85
CA GLY A 22 -4.88 -7.53 8.47
C GLY A 22 -3.57 -8.04 7.90
N GLU A 23 -3.09 -7.40 6.84
CA GLU A 23 -1.91 -7.82 6.10
C GLU A 23 -1.00 -6.63 5.86
N ARG A 24 0.28 -6.76 6.25
CA ARG A 24 1.31 -5.81 5.88
C ARG A 24 1.38 -5.69 4.35
N ALA A 25 1.28 -4.48 3.82
CA ALA A 25 1.33 -4.22 2.40
C ALA A 25 2.67 -4.67 1.80
N ASN A 26 2.59 -5.54 0.78
CA ASN A 26 3.70 -5.82 -0.11
C ASN A 26 3.41 -5.14 -1.46
N LEU A 27 4.08 -4.02 -1.67
CA LEU A 27 4.05 -3.22 -2.90
C LEU A 27 5.41 -3.26 -3.60
N SER A 28 6.23 -4.28 -3.31
CA SER A 28 7.53 -4.42 -3.96
C SER A 28 7.35 -4.60 -5.47
N TYR A 29 8.15 -3.85 -6.24
CA TYR A 29 8.08 -3.80 -7.70
C TYR A 29 6.72 -3.42 -8.29
N ALA A 30 5.82 -2.84 -7.48
CA ALA A 30 4.53 -2.36 -7.96
C ALA A 30 4.70 -1.11 -8.83
N ASP A 31 3.97 -1.06 -9.94
CA ASP A 31 3.73 0.18 -10.68
C ASP A 31 2.66 0.99 -9.94
N LEU A 32 3.11 2.06 -9.28
CA LEU A 32 2.30 3.01 -8.50
C LEU A 32 2.33 4.41 -9.14
N ARG A 33 2.75 4.52 -10.42
CA ARG A 33 2.82 5.79 -11.13
C ARG A 33 1.44 6.43 -11.20
N GLY A 34 1.35 7.67 -10.74
CA GLY A 34 0.08 8.42 -10.68
C GLY A 34 -0.96 7.86 -9.70
N ALA A 35 -0.60 6.91 -8.83
CA ALA A 35 -1.49 6.44 -7.77
C ALA A 35 -1.74 7.55 -6.74
N ASP A 36 -2.98 7.67 -6.26
CA ASP A 36 -3.28 8.55 -5.13
C ASP A 36 -2.94 7.81 -3.83
N LEU A 37 -1.86 8.26 -3.18
CA LEU A 37 -1.37 7.79 -1.88
C LEU A 37 -1.51 8.87 -0.80
N SER A 38 -2.22 9.97 -1.07
CA SER A 38 -2.23 11.16 -0.21
C SER A 38 -2.76 10.91 1.20
N TYR A 39 -3.57 9.86 1.39
CA TYR A 39 -4.17 9.47 2.66
C TYR A 39 -3.56 8.20 3.27
N ALA A 40 -2.67 7.50 2.55
CA ALA A 40 -2.24 6.15 2.89
C ALA A 40 -1.11 6.14 3.92
N ASP A 41 -1.33 5.50 5.08
CA ASP A 41 -0.24 5.18 6.01
C ASP A 41 0.46 3.89 5.58
N LEU A 42 1.49 4.01 4.75
CA LEU A 42 2.32 2.89 4.30
C LEU A 42 3.50 2.59 5.24
N SER A 43 3.44 3.02 6.51
CA SER A 43 4.49 2.74 7.49
C SER A 43 4.76 1.24 7.59
N GLY A 44 6.02 0.87 7.41
CA GLY A 44 6.44 -0.52 7.42
C GLY A 44 6.05 -1.33 6.18
N ALA A 45 5.32 -0.81 5.19
CA ALA A 45 5.08 -1.52 3.94
C ALA A 45 6.38 -1.88 3.20
N ASP A 46 6.38 -2.96 2.41
CA ASP A 46 7.50 -3.25 1.51
C ASP A 46 7.30 -2.52 0.18
N LEU A 47 8.10 -1.48 -0.06
CA LEU A 47 8.07 -0.64 -1.28
C LEU A 47 9.32 -0.85 -2.15
N ARG A 48 10.10 -1.90 -1.92
CA ARG A 48 11.35 -2.12 -2.66
C ARG A 48 11.09 -2.23 -4.16
N GLY A 49 11.71 -1.36 -4.94
CA GLY A 49 11.59 -1.35 -6.39
C GLY A 49 10.23 -0.87 -6.93
N ALA A 50 9.34 -0.34 -6.07
CA ALA A 50 8.10 0.26 -6.53
C ALA A 50 8.41 1.50 -7.41
N ASP A 51 7.65 1.64 -8.49
CA ASP A 51 7.73 2.80 -9.37
C ASP A 51 6.71 3.85 -8.93
N LEU A 52 7.22 4.97 -8.39
CA LEU A 52 6.45 6.10 -7.88
C LEU A 52 6.59 7.35 -8.78
N SER A 53 7.18 7.20 -9.97
CA SER A 53 7.51 8.33 -10.85
C SER A 53 6.32 9.02 -11.51
#